data_AF-A0A7S0AQC2-F1
#
_entry.id   AF-A0A7S0AQC2-F1
#
_cell.length_a   1.000
_cell.length_b   1.000
_cell.length_c   1.000
_cell.angle_alpha   90.00
_cell.angle_beta   90.00
_cell.angle_gamma   90.00
#
_symmetry.space_group_name_H-M   'P 1'
#
loop_
_entity.id
_entity.type
_entity.pdbx_description
1 polymer ?
#
loop_
_entity_poly.entity_id
_entity_poly.type
_entity_poly.pdbx_seq_one_letter_code
_entity_poly.pdbx_strand_id
1 'polypeptide(L)'
;FTWLVDGREQFATAVVPILTDADRGEEEEASSQLQSTQDPYSLGGLPGDQYRVRLHVAGKWRTVDWKQVSRAPAMELGKALPDDGRYYVSCSWNAWSFTAMDRGESVPGTYHAEVRVAGYGGEFQIIRNRDWQQVFFPSAADKNAVDGPGTNDTDASWPLHGRPGEVFRIEFRRSWEAGAESRAISWRRIEQ
;
A
#
# COMPACT_ATOMS: atom_id res chain seq x y z
N PHE A 1 -10.50 -14.75 5.11
CA PHE A 1 -10.10 -14.41 3.73
C PHE A 1 -10.39 -12.93 3.52
N THR A 2 -9.34 -12.12 3.42
CA THR A 2 -9.44 -10.70 3.06
C THR A 2 -9.17 -10.63 1.56
N TRP A 3 -10.08 -10.06 0.79
CA TRP A 3 -9.88 -9.84 -0.63
C TRP A 3 -9.20 -8.48 -0.82
N LEU A 4 -8.05 -8.47 -1.52
CA LEU A 4 -7.31 -7.26 -1.84
C LEU A 4 -7.65 -6.84 -3.27
N VAL A 5 -8.02 -5.57 -3.45
CA VAL A 5 -8.19 -4.96 -4.78
C VAL A 5 -6.98 -4.07 -5.01
N ASP A 6 -5.87 -4.64 -5.46
CA ASP A 6 -4.61 -3.92 -5.73
C ASP A 6 -4.39 -3.63 -7.23
N GLY A 7 -5.39 -3.92 -8.06
CA GLY A 7 -5.32 -3.75 -9.52
C GLY A 7 -4.50 -4.83 -10.24
N ARG A 8 -3.95 -5.83 -9.53
CA ARG A 8 -3.34 -7.01 -10.16
C ARG A 8 -4.46 -7.98 -10.56
N GLU A 9 -4.41 -8.48 -11.79
CA GLU A 9 -5.23 -9.62 -12.18
C GLU A 9 -4.72 -10.86 -11.43
N GLN A 10 -5.42 -11.26 -10.36
CA GLN A 10 -5.20 -12.56 -9.77
C GLN A 10 -5.89 -13.59 -10.66
N PHE A 11 -5.13 -14.22 -11.56
CA PHE A 11 -5.61 -15.37 -12.31
C PHE A 11 -5.97 -16.47 -11.32
N ALA A 12 -7.26 -16.72 -11.12
CA ALA A 12 -7.71 -17.94 -10.48
C ALA A 12 -7.41 -19.08 -11.46
N THR A 13 -6.45 -19.94 -11.12
CA THR A 13 -6.15 -21.15 -11.89
C THR A 13 -7.37 -22.07 -11.84
N ALA A 14 -8.22 -22.00 -12.85
CA ALA A 14 -9.23 -23.02 -13.09
C ALA A 14 -8.49 -24.27 -13.60
N VAL A 15 -8.22 -25.22 -12.70
CA VAL A 15 -7.85 -26.57 -13.12
C VAL A 15 -9.11 -27.20 -13.71
N VAL A 16 -9.22 -27.19 -15.04
CA VAL A 16 -10.29 -27.90 -15.74
C VAL A 16 -10.04 -29.40 -15.52
N PRO A 17 -10.95 -30.16 -14.90
CA PRO A 17 -10.79 -31.60 -14.82
C PRO A 17 -10.93 -32.16 -16.23
N ILE A 18 -9.87 -32.76 -16.77
CA ILE A 18 -9.95 -33.55 -17.98
C ILE A 18 -10.83 -34.76 -17.65
N LEU A 19 -12.05 -34.79 -18.21
CA LEU A 19 -12.86 -36.00 -18.25
C LEU A 19 -12.10 -37.00 -19.13
N THR A 20 -11.48 -37.99 -18.49
CA THR A 20 -10.80 -39.09 -19.16
C THR A 20 -11.84 -40.04 -19.72
N ASP A 21 -12.00 -40.07 -21.04
CA ASP A 21 -12.49 -41.26 -21.73
C ASP A 21 -11.29 -42.09 -22.18
N ALA A 22 -11.26 -43.33 -21.70
CA ALA A 22 -10.24 -44.31 -21.98
C ALA A 22 -10.39 -44.80 -23.43
N ASP A 23 -9.36 -44.61 -24.26
CA ASP A 23 -8.71 -45.74 -24.94
C ASP A 23 -7.45 -45.28 -25.71
N ARG A 24 -6.45 -46.18 -25.70
CA ARG A 24 -5.31 -46.26 -26.63
C ARG A 24 -4.16 -45.26 -26.46
N GLY A 25 -2.99 -45.83 -26.23
CA GLY A 25 -1.80 -45.11 -25.80
C GLY A 25 -1.02 -44.43 -26.91
N GLU A 26 -0.25 -43.44 -26.48
CA GLU A 26 1.17 -43.19 -26.77
C GLU A 26 1.57 -42.00 -25.87
N GLU A 27 2.68 -42.13 -25.14
CA GLU A 27 3.20 -41.10 -24.24
C GLU A 27 3.78 -39.96 -25.07
N GLU A 28 3.08 -38.83 -25.14
CA GLU A 28 3.63 -37.57 -25.64
C GLU A 28 3.46 -36.51 -24.54
N GLU A 29 4.59 -36.07 -23.97
CA GLU A 29 4.67 -35.00 -22.96
C GLU A 29 4.15 -33.68 -23.54
N ALA A 30 2.84 -33.46 -23.45
CA ALA A 30 2.21 -32.18 -23.75
C ALA A 30 2.57 -31.16 -22.65
N SER A 31 3.75 -30.55 -22.78
CA SER A 31 4.14 -29.36 -22.03
C SER A 31 3.18 -28.22 -22.37
N SER A 32 2.20 -27.99 -21.49
CA SER A 32 1.30 -26.83 -21.54
C SER A 32 2.10 -25.55 -21.31
N GLN A 33 2.59 -24.94 -22.39
CA GLN A 33 3.12 -23.58 -22.35
C GLN A 33 1.96 -22.60 -22.25
N LEU A 34 1.65 -22.20 -21.01
CA LEU A 34 0.79 -21.06 -20.73
C LEU A 34 1.52 -19.78 -21.17
N GLN A 35 1.24 -19.32 -22.38
CA GLN A 35 1.59 -17.97 -22.80
C GLN A 35 0.70 -16.98 -22.05
N SER A 36 1.27 -16.34 -21.03
CA SER A 36 0.71 -15.16 -20.39
C SER A 36 0.69 -14.03 -21.43
N THR A 37 -0.46 -13.82 -22.07
CA THR A 37 -0.73 -12.58 -22.79
C THR A 37 -0.97 -11.49 -21.75
N GLN A 38 0.11 -10.87 -21.27
CA GLN A 38 0.02 -9.61 -20.54
C GLN A 38 -0.60 -8.58 -21.48
N ASP A 39 -1.81 -8.14 -21.15
CA ASP A 39 -2.46 -7.02 -21.83
C ASP A 39 -1.64 -5.75 -21.50
N PRO A 40 -0.98 -5.11 -22.48
CA PRO A 40 0.03 -4.07 -22.23
C PRO A 40 -0.54 -2.74 -21.69
N TYR A 41 -1.83 -2.70 -21.36
CA TYR A 41 -2.53 -1.50 -20.87
C TYR A 41 -3.17 -1.66 -19.49
N SER A 42 -2.84 -2.69 -18.71
CA SER A 42 -3.23 -2.76 -17.29
C SER A 42 -2.46 -1.74 -16.46
N LEU A 43 -2.75 -0.46 -16.69
CA LEU A 43 -2.48 0.61 -15.75
C LEU A 43 -3.33 0.29 -14.52
N GLY A 44 -2.68 -0.16 -13.43
CA GLY A 44 -3.34 -0.38 -12.16
C GLY A 44 -4.21 0.81 -11.74
N GLY A 45 -5.24 0.56 -10.93
CA GLY A 45 -6.22 1.59 -10.56
C GLY A 45 -5.57 2.82 -9.96
N LEU A 46 -5.97 4.00 -10.44
CA LEU A 46 -5.50 5.27 -9.91
C LEU A 46 -6.38 5.73 -8.74
N PRO A 47 -5.85 6.49 -7.77
CA PRO A 47 -6.68 7.11 -6.76
C PRO A 47 -7.80 7.94 -7.39
N GLY A 48 -9.01 7.79 -6.84
CA GLY A 48 -10.23 8.41 -7.38
C GLY A 48 -10.93 7.62 -8.48
N ASP A 49 -10.31 6.57 -9.04
CA ASP A 49 -11.00 5.67 -9.97
C ASP A 49 -12.15 4.97 -9.25
N GLN A 50 -13.28 4.81 -9.94
CA GLN A 50 -14.44 4.14 -9.39
C GLN A 50 -14.54 2.75 -9.98
N TYR A 51 -14.71 1.76 -9.10
CA TYR A 51 -14.91 0.37 -9.47
C TYR A 51 -16.26 -0.11 -8.95
N ARG A 52 -16.96 -0.90 -9.77
CA ARG A 52 -18.08 -1.71 -9.32
C ARG A 52 -17.51 -3.04 -8.90
N VAL A 53 -17.50 -3.29 -7.59
CA VAL A 53 -17.11 -4.57 -7.00
C VAL A 53 -18.37 -5.41 -6.79
N ARG A 54 -18.31 -6.69 -7.14
CA ARG A 54 -19.39 -7.66 -6.99
C ARG A 54 -18.86 -8.88 -6.24
N LEU A 55 -19.57 -9.26 -5.19
CA LEU A 55 -19.33 -10.51 -4.47
C LEU A 55 -20.40 -11.52 -4.90
N HIS A 56 -19.96 -12.60 -5.53
CA HIS A 56 -20.76 -13.76 -5.85
C HIS A 56 -20.66 -14.79 -4.73
N VAL A 57 -21.79 -15.23 -4.20
CA VAL A 57 -21.88 -16.27 -3.16
C VAL A 57 -22.74 -17.42 -3.65
N ALA A 58 -22.15 -18.61 -3.72
CA ALA A 58 -22.84 -19.85 -4.10
C ALA A 58 -22.55 -20.94 -3.06
N GLY A 59 -23.42 -21.03 -2.04
CA GLY A 59 -23.20 -21.90 -0.89
C GLY A 59 -21.91 -21.54 -0.14
N LYS A 60 -20.92 -22.44 -0.17
CA LYS A 60 -19.59 -22.21 0.44
C LYS A 60 -18.63 -21.40 -0.43
N TRP A 61 -18.92 -21.25 -1.72
CA TRP A 61 -18.05 -20.58 -2.68
C TRP A 61 -18.29 -19.08 -2.68
N ARG A 62 -17.20 -18.32 -2.67
CA ARG A 62 -17.19 -16.86 -2.72
C ARG A 62 -16.21 -16.43 -3.81
N THR A 63 -16.67 -15.62 -4.74
CA THR A 63 -15.84 -15.04 -5.80
C THR A 63 -16.11 -13.55 -5.87
N VAL A 64 -15.07 -12.75 -6.08
CA VAL A 64 -15.19 -11.30 -6.26
C VAL A 64 -14.80 -10.97 -7.69
N ASP A 65 -15.63 -10.23 -8.41
CA ASP A 65 -15.26 -9.55 -9.65
C ASP A 65 -15.35 -8.04 -9.47
N TRP A 66 -14.58 -7.32 -10.28
CA TRP A 66 -14.65 -5.88 -10.33
C TRP A 66 -14.56 -5.38 -11.76
N LYS A 67 -15.23 -4.25 -12.02
CA LYS A 67 -15.14 -3.55 -13.30
C LYS A 67 -14.96 -2.06 -13.04
N GLN A 68 -14.00 -1.43 -13.72
CA GLN A 68 -13.85 0.02 -13.68
C GLN A 68 -15.11 0.67 -14.26
N VAL A 69 -15.71 1.59 -13.50
CA VAL A 69 -16.93 2.32 -13.85
C VAL A 69 -16.58 3.69 -14.42
N SER A 70 -15.59 4.35 -13.84
CA SER A 70 -15.08 5.63 -14.33
C SER A 70 -13.63 5.83 -13.92
N ARG A 71 -12.86 6.50 -14.78
CA ARG A 71 -11.52 6.96 -14.46
C ARG A 71 -11.60 8.34 -13.79
N ALA A 72 -10.77 8.57 -12.78
CA ALA A 72 -10.73 9.86 -12.09
C ALA A 72 -10.33 10.97 -13.08
N PRO A 73 -11.08 12.08 -13.16
CA PRO A 73 -10.71 13.22 -14.00
C PRO A 73 -9.45 13.95 -13.50
N ALA A 74 -8.93 13.58 -12.31
CA ALA A 74 -7.75 14.22 -11.73
C ALA A 74 -6.46 14.02 -12.56
N MET A 75 -6.38 12.97 -13.39
CA MET A 75 -5.30 12.86 -14.38
C MET A 75 -5.41 13.91 -15.48
N GLU A 76 -6.62 14.29 -15.89
CA GLU A 76 -6.83 15.20 -17.03
C GLU A 76 -6.76 16.69 -16.66
N LEU A 77 -7.02 17.04 -15.40
CA LEU A 77 -7.05 18.44 -14.97
C LEU A 77 -5.82 18.91 -14.18
N GLY A 78 -4.81 18.05 -13.96
CA GLY A 78 -3.65 18.40 -13.13
C GLY A 78 -4.01 18.79 -11.69
N LYS A 79 -5.22 18.48 -11.24
CA LYS A 79 -5.70 18.80 -9.89
C LYS A 79 -5.21 17.73 -8.92
N ALA A 80 -4.61 18.17 -7.83
CA ALA A 80 -4.28 17.29 -6.72
C ALA A 80 -5.52 16.57 -6.20
N LEU A 81 -5.44 15.24 -6.11
CA LEU A 81 -6.49 14.46 -5.49
C LEU A 81 -6.50 14.73 -3.98
N PRO A 82 -7.67 14.92 -3.36
CA PRO A 82 -7.75 15.05 -1.92
C PRO A 82 -7.27 13.75 -1.26
N ASP A 83 -6.26 13.85 -0.40
CA ASP A 83 -5.92 12.76 0.50
C ASP A 83 -6.78 12.85 1.76
N ASP A 84 -7.85 12.07 1.78
CA ASP A 84 -8.72 11.90 2.94
C ASP A 84 -8.13 10.94 3.98
N GLY A 85 -6.95 10.37 3.70
CA GLY A 85 -6.23 9.50 4.60
C GLY A 85 -5.96 10.13 5.95
N ARG A 86 -6.00 9.29 6.99
CA ARG A 86 -5.48 9.61 8.32
C ARG A 86 -4.18 8.86 8.53
N TYR A 87 -3.16 9.58 8.99
CA TYR A 87 -1.83 9.04 9.17
C TYR A 87 -1.50 8.93 10.65
N TYR A 88 -0.74 7.89 10.97
CA TYR A 88 -0.34 7.58 12.32
C TYR A 88 1.14 7.22 12.33
N VAL A 89 1.86 7.65 13.37
CA VAL A 89 3.19 7.13 13.65
C VAL A 89 3.05 5.92 14.56
N SER A 90 3.74 4.84 14.20
CA SER A 90 3.91 3.66 15.06
C SER A 90 5.40 3.47 15.35
N CYS A 91 5.76 3.24 16.61
CA CYS A 91 7.16 3.23 17.04
C CYS A 91 7.51 2.01 17.91
N SER A 92 8.78 1.64 17.93
CA SER A 92 9.26 0.55 18.79
C SER A 92 9.06 0.84 20.30
N TRP A 93 9.12 2.10 20.72
CA TRP A 93 9.00 2.50 22.13
C TRP A 93 7.56 2.81 22.58
N ASN A 94 6.57 2.77 21.69
CA ASN A 94 5.15 2.85 22.06
C ASN A 94 4.42 1.51 21.84
N ALA A 95 5.19 0.41 21.84
CA ALA A 95 4.71 -0.94 21.54
C ALA A 95 3.96 -1.04 20.20
N TRP A 96 4.45 -0.29 19.20
CA TRP A 96 3.84 -0.21 17.87
C TRP A 96 2.37 0.25 17.88
N SER A 97 1.99 1.07 18.86
CA SER A 97 0.67 1.68 18.90
C SER A 97 0.55 2.88 17.96
N PHE A 98 -0.68 3.22 17.56
CA PHE A 98 -0.92 4.29 16.60
C PHE A 98 -1.04 5.66 17.26
N THR A 99 -0.03 6.51 17.05
CA THR A 99 -0.06 7.93 17.45
C THR A 99 -0.57 8.74 16.26
N ALA A 100 -1.69 9.45 16.40
CA ALA A 100 -2.27 10.24 15.30
C ALA A 100 -1.33 11.37 14.86
N MET A 101 -1.28 11.62 13.55
CA MET A 101 -0.61 12.77 12.97
C MET A 101 -1.60 13.88 12.65
N ASP A 102 -1.24 15.11 12.97
CA ASP A 102 -1.99 16.31 12.66
C ASP A 102 -1.70 16.78 11.23
N ARG A 103 -2.74 17.27 10.55
CA ARG A 103 -2.59 17.88 9.22
C ARG A 103 -1.85 19.21 9.36
N GLY A 104 -0.81 19.41 8.56
CA GLY A 104 -0.15 20.70 8.43
C GLY A 104 -1.09 21.72 7.79
N GLU A 105 -1.19 22.91 8.36
CA GLU A 105 -2.10 23.96 7.87
C GLU A 105 -1.55 24.67 6.62
N SER A 106 -0.22 24.83 6.53
CA SER A 106 0.41 25.66 5.51
C SER A 106 0.64 24.96 4.17
N VAL A 107 0.81 23.64 4.18
CA VAL A 107 1.15 22.85 2.99
C VAL A 107 0.20 21.66 2.89
N PRO A 108 -0.67 21.60 1.86
CA PRO A 108 -1.54 20.46 1.63
C PRO A 108 -0.77 19.15 1.51
N GLY A 109 -1.31 18.08 2.10
CA GLY A 109 -0.67 16.77 2.07
C GLY A 109 0.49 16.60 3.05
N THR A 110 0.76 17.59 3.90
CA THR A 110 1.72 17.46 5.01
C THR A 110 1.01 17.02 6.29
N TYR A 111 1.64 16.10 7.01
CA TYR A 111 1.18 15.54 8.27
C TYR A 111 2.34 15.52 9.25
N HIS A 112 2.10 15.75 10.54
CA HIS A 112 3.15 15.71 11.55
C HIS A 112 2.70 15.13 12.88
N ALA A 113 3.64 14.56 13.63
CA ALA A 113 3.45 14.18 15.02
C ALA A 113 4.71 14.45 15.82
N GLU A 114 4.52 14.77 17.10
CA GLU A 114 5.61 14.89 18.06
C GLU A 114 5.69 13.62 18.89
N VAL A 115 6.84 12.97 18.86
CA VAL A 115 7.09 11.71 19.57
C VAL A 115 8.21 11.90 20.58
N ARG A 116 7.99 11.39 21.80
CA ARG A 116 9.00 11.39 22.86
C ARG A 116 9.70 10.05 22.88
N VAL A 117 11.02 10.05 22.77
CA VAL A 117 11.83 8.82 22.78
C VAL A 117 11.97 8.32 24.21
N ALA A 118 11.67 7.05 24.45
CA ALA A 118 11.81 6.46 25.79
C ALA A 118 13.23 5.93 26.08
N GLY A 119 13.99 5.55 25.05
CA GLY A 119 15.32 4.95 25.15
C GLY A 119 16.40 5.72 24.40
N TYR A 120 17.54 5.06 24.14
CA TYR A 120 18.61 5.60 23.28
C TYR A 120 18.28 5.37 21.80
N GLY A 121 17.21 6.01 21.36
CA GLY A 121 16.66 5.88 20.01
C GLY A 121 15.57 4.81 19.88
N GLY A 122 15.30 4.45 18.64
CA GLY A 122 14.36 3.40 18.26
C GLY A 122 14.02 3.48 16.78
N GLU A 123 12.87 2.92 16.41
CA GLU A 123 12.42 2.86 15.03
C GLU A 123 10.96 3.25 14.91
N PHE A 124 10.56 3.74 13.75
CA PHE A 124 9.17 4.08 13.47
C PHE A 124 8.76 3.81 12.02
N GLN A 125 7.44 3.77 11.82
CA GLN A 125 6.75 3.64 10.53
C GLN A 125 5.55 4.59 10.48
N ILE A 126 5.07 4.89 9.27
CA ILE A 126 3.84 5.66 9.07
C ILE A 126 2.74 4.71 8.59
N ILE A 127 1.60 4.74 9.27
CA ILE A 127 0.47 3.85 9.02
C ILE A 127 -0.71 4.68 8.55
N ARG A 128 -1.30 4.30 7.41
CA ARG A 128 -2.54 4.93 6.93
C ARG A 128 -3.75 4.20 7.47
N ASN A 129 -4.74 4.96 7.95
CA ASN A 129 -6.05 4.47 8.38
C ASN A 129 -6.02 3.37 9.46
N ARG A 130 -4.93 3.28 10.25
CA ARG A 130 -4.71 2.21 11.25
C ARG A 130 -4.72 0.80 10.64
N ASP A 131 -4.28 0.69 9.39
CA ASP A 131 -4.23 -0.55 8.64
C ASP A 131 -2.77 -0.95 8.38
N TRP A 132 -2.36 -2.09 8.97
CA TRP A 132 -1.02 -2.66 8.79
C TRP A 132 -0.77 -3.21 7.38
N GLN A 133 -1.77 -3.18 6.49
CA GLN A 133 -1.58 -3.42 5.06
C GLN A 133 -1.36 -2.11 4.27
N GLN A 134 -1.38 -0.96 4.95
CA GLN A 134 -1.14 0.37 4.38
C GLN A 134 0.00 1.08 5.12
N VAL A 135 1.16 0.43 5.16
CA VAL A 135 2.38 0.92 5.82
C VAL A 135 3.25 1.68 4.82
N PHE A 136 3.77 2.82 5.24
CA PHE A 136 4.89 3.49 4.59
C PHE A 136 6.16 3.26 5.40
N PHE A 137 7.24 2.94 4.71
CA PHE A 137 8.50 2.50 5.27
C PHE A 137 9.68 2.98 4.40
N PRO A 138 10.93 2.97 4.91
CA PRO A 138 12.08 3.38 4.11
C PRO A 138 12.26 2.49 2.89
N SER A 139 12.65 3.09 1.77
CA SER A 139 13.06 2.31 0.62
C SER A 139 14.34 1.52 0.91
N ALA A 140 14.44 0.32 0.33
CA ALA A 140 15.64 -0.50 0.45
C ALA A 140 16.88 0.17 -0.18
N ALA A 141 16.69 0.98 -1.22
CA ALA A 141 17.76 1.68 -1.93
C ALA A 141 18.16 3.00 -1.26
N ASP A 142 17.21 3.71 -0.64
CA ASP A 142 17.44 4.99 0.02
C ASP A 142 16.54 5.11 1.26
N LYS A 143 17.16 5.22 2.44
CA LYS A 143 16.45 5.32 3.72
C LYS A 143 15.68 6.64 3.88
N ASN A 144 15.96 7.64 3.06
CA ASN A 144 15.22 8.91 3.01
C ASN A 144 14.06 8.86 2.01
N ALA A 145 14.02 7.86 1.13
CA ALA A 145 12.90 7.61 0.24
C ALA A 145 11.80 6.81 0.96
N VAL A 146 10.57 6.97 0.48
CA VAL A 146 9.37 6.38 1.10
C VAL A 146 8.72 5.39 0.14
N ASP A 147 8.78 4.11 0.51
CA ASP A 147 8.02 3.03 -0.13
C ASP A 147 6.67 2.82 0.56
N GLY A 148 5.81 2.00 -0.07
CA GLY A 148 4.41 1.82 0.33
C GLY A 148 3.43 2.77 -0.38
N PRO A 149 2.15 2.84 0.05
CA PRO A 149 1.57 2.03 1.10
C PRO A 149 1.46 0.56 0.68
N GLY A 150 1.80 -0.36 1.57
CA GLY A 150 1.65 -1.80 1.33
C GLY A 150 1.97 -2.63 2.56
N THR A 151 2.02 -3.96 2.38
CA THR A 151 2.56 -4.86 3.39
C THR A 151 4.07 -4.67 3.46
N ASN A 152 4.59 -4.40 4.65
CA ASN A 152 6.02 -4.24 4.87
C ASN A 152 6.68 -5.61 5.08
N ASP A 153 6.82 -6.39 4.01
CA ASP A 153 7.30 -7.78 4.07
C ASP A 153 8.77 -7.91 4.54
N THR A 154 9.49 -6.79 4.62
CA THR A 154 10.89 -6.72 5.03
C THR A 154 11.07 -6.21 6.47
N ASP A 155 9.98 -5.90 7.17
CA ASP A 155 9.97 -5.26 8.48
C ASP A 155 10.82 -3.97 8.54
N ALA A 156 10.95 -3.26 7.41
CA ALA A 156 11.79 -2.07 7.30
C ALA A 156 11.21 -0.89 8.10
N SER A 157 12.05 -0.20 8.88
CA SER A 157 11.62 0.95 9.71
C SER A 157 12.66 2.06 9.68
N TRP A 158 12.24 3.31 9.84
CA TRP A 158 13.17 4.44 9.91
C TRP A 158 13.84 4.46 11.29
N PRO A 159 15.18 4.51 11.35
CA PRO A 159 15.87 4.65 12.62
C PRO A 159 15.76 6.10 13.12
N LEU A 160 15.46 6.25 14.40
CA LEU A 160 15.46 7.52 15.09
C LEU A 160 16.48 7.45 16.23
N HIS A 161 17.55 8.22 16.10
CA HIS A 161 18.59 8.30 17.12
C HIS A 161 18.31 9.50 18.03
N GLY A 162 18.13 9.23 19.32
CA GLY A 162 17.86 10.24 20.33
C GLY A 162 18.21 9.73 21.72
N ARG A 163 18.13 10.61 22.71
CA ARG A 163 18.29 10.27 24.13
C ARG A 163 16.91 10.12 24.79
N PRO A 164 16.81 9.36 25.89
CA PRO A 164 15.59 9.28 26.67
C PRO A 164 15.06 10.68 27.03
N GLY A 165 13.79 10.92 26.72
CA GLY A 165 13.09 12.17 26.99
C GLY A 165 13.17 13.22 25.89
N GLU A 166 14.05 13.07 24.89
CA GLU A 166 14.08 13.97 23.73
C GLU A 166 12.79 13.83 22.91
N VAL A 167 12.34 14.95 22.34
CA VAL A 167 11.15 15.02 21.49
C VAL A 167 11.57 15.27 20.06
N PHE A 168 10.99 14.50 19.15
CA PHE A 168 11.19 14.62 17.72
C PHE A 168 9.88 14.96 17.04
N ARG A 169 9.93 15.89 16.11
CA ARG A 169 8.84 16.15 15.17
C ARG A 169 9.09 15.31 13.92
N ILE A 170 8.21 14.35 13.68
CA ILE A 170 8.16 13.56 12.45
C ILE A 170 7.18 14.25 11.51
N GLU A 171 7.60 14.47 10.26
CA GLU A 171 6.80 15.08 9.21
C GLU A 171 6.76 14.17 7.99
N PHE A 172 5.55 13.85 7.55
CA PHE A 172 5.28 13.05 6.37
C PHE A 172 4.51 13.89 5.36
N ARG A 173 4.95 13.87 4.09
CA ARG A 173 4.26 14.54 2.99
C ARG A 173 3.84 13.53 1.96
N ARG A 174 2.58 13.63 1.52
CA ARG A 174 2.02 12.85 0.43
C ARG A 174 1.16 13.73 -0.46
N SER A 175 1.39 13.68 -1.76
CA SER A 175 0.67 14.50 -2.73
C SER A 175 0.56 13.79 -4.06
N TRP A 176 -0.42 14.19 -4.87
CA TRP A 176 -0.59 13.71 -6.24
C TRP A 176 -0.59 14.90 -7.18
N GLU A 177 0.29 14.87 -8.16
CA GLU A 177 0.40 15.90 -9.19
C GLU A 177 0.45 15.21 -10.56
N ALA A 178 -0.44 15.61 -11.47
CA ALA A 178 -0.52 15.05 -12.83
C ALA A 178 -0.55 13.50 -12.88
N GLY A 179 -1.19 12.85 -11.91
CA GLY A 179 -1.28 11.39 -11.82
C GLY A 179 -0.05 10.70 -11.23
N ALA A 180 1.01 11.44 -10.89
CA ALA A 180 2.17 10.93 -10.17
C ALA A 180 2.03 11.21 -8.68
N GLU A 181 2.37 10.22 -7.85
CA GLU A 181 2.43 10.37 -6.40
C GLU A 181 3.82 10.84 -5.97
N SER A 182 3.87 11.86 -5.11
CA SER A 182 5.09 12.29 -4.44
C SER A 182 4.97 12.06 -2.94
N ARG A 183 6.02 11.49 -2.35
CA ARG A 183 6.12 11.17 -0.92
C ARG A 183 7.44 11.70 -0.38
N ALA A 184 7.42 12.21 0.84
CA ALA A 184 8.62 12.59 1.56
C ALA A 184 8.43 12.36 3.05
N ILE A 185 9.53 12.09 3.74
CA ILE A 185 9.56 11.92 5.20
C ILE A 185 10.75 12.72 5.75
N SER A 186 10.57 13.32 6.91
CA SER A 186 11.67 13.91 7.67
C SER A 186 11.37 13.82 9.17
N TRP A 187 12.42 13.84 9.97
CA TRP A 187 12.29 13.93 11.42
C TRP A 187 13.43 14.76 11.98
N ARG A 188 13.11 15.61 12.96
CA ARG A 188 14.10 16.47 13.62
C ARG A 188 13.79 16.58 15.09
N ARG A 189 14.85 16.69 15.90
CA ARG A 189 14.73 17.03 17.30
C ARG A 189 14.13 18.43 17.43
N ILE A 190 13.20 18.61 18.35
CA ILE A 190 12.69 19.92 18.74
C ILE A 190 13.15 20.22 20.17
N GLU A 191 13.58 21.46 20.40
CA GLU A 191 13.90 21.93 21.73
C GLU A 191 12.59 22.35 22.41
N GLN A 192 12.36 21.84 23.62
CA GLN A 192 11.21 22.20 24.46
C GLN A 192 11.58 23.36 25.38
#